data_AF-A0A971PJL5-F1
#
_entry.id   AF-A0A971PJL5-F1
#
_cell.length_a   1.000
_cell.length_b   1.000
_cell.length_c   1.000
_cell.angle_alpha   90.00
_cell.angle_beta   90.00
_cell.angle_gamma   90.00
#
_symmetry.space_group_name_H-M   'P 1'
#
loop_
_entity.id
_entity.type
_entity.pdbx_description
1 polymer ?
#
loop_
_entity_poly.entity_id
_entity_poly.type
_entity_poly.pdbx_seq_one_letter_code
_entity_poly.pdbx_strand_id
1 'polypeptide(L)'
;MNPKITVVIPCYNHGAFLDEAVNSVLAQTMQDFEIVVVDDGSTDEETARVLRDSRWPKTVVYRTENRGPSAARNTGIRRSAGEYLCCLDADDLLEPTCLEKTSRLLDEEPDVGIAGFWYRTFGEEEAERTPAGCTLEDILGACILRPTALFRREAWNKSGGFDERFKSGYEDWDFWIGVMERGWRARIIPEFLFRQRVQEGSRNTESDRPEVRARFMEEMIRKHEAVYREHAIPALMQRESLIGELRDWTRQQDEAKRWYLARSAEHERRIARLDAELELQAGEMQALQQESAGLERRYAAHDASLEAVRRAIEAREEELRSMRSSREWRLGRAFQEAKRSPCAALLLPFRALRFGLGRRGDERAEGR
;
A
#
# COMPACT_ATOMS: atom_id res chain seq x y z
N MET A 1 -39.90 15.16 -15.76
CA MET A 1 -40.32 13.82 -15.30
C MET A 1 -40.17 13.79 -13.80
N ASN A 2 -41.06 13.11 -13.08
CA ASN A 2 -40.95 12.95 -11.63
C ASN A 2 -39.99 11.78 -11.36
N PRO A 3 -38.81 12.00 -10.74
CA PRO A 3 -37.86 10.91 -10.50
C PRO A 3 -38.45 9.91 -9.53
N LYS A 4 -38.07 8.62 -9.64
CA LYS A 4 -38.48 7.61 -8.66
C LYS A 4 -37.73 7.75 -7.33
N ILE A 5 -36.42 8.05 -7.40
CA ILE A 5 -35.56 8.17 -6.21
C ILE A 5 -34.95 9.57 -6.13
N THR A 6 -34.95 10.17 -4.94
CA THR A 6 -34.05 11.29 -4.62
C THR A 6 -32.90 10.77 -3.78
N VAL A 7 -31.67 11.02 -4.22
CA VAL A 7 -30.48 10.92 -3.36
C VAL A 7 -30.11 12.30 -2.85
N VAL A 8 -30.15 12.49 -1.53
CA VAL A 8 -29.76 13.73 -0.86
C VAL A 8 -28.35 13.58 -0.32
N ILE A 9 -27.47 14.51 -0.68
CA ILE A 9 -26.06 14.52 -0.23
C ILE A 9 -25.85 15.77 0.63
N PRO A 10 -25.92 15.67 1.97
CA PRO A 10 -25.53 16.76 2.86
C PRO A 10 -24.01 16.94 2.81
N CYS A 11 -23.54 18.17 2.63
CA CYS A 11 -22.12 18.49 2.55
C CYS A 11 -21.80 19.68 3.45
N TYR A 12 -20.82 19.52 4.33
CA TYR A 12 -20.23 20.61 5.11
C TYR A 12 -18.72 20.40 5.19
N ASN A 13 -17.96 21.16 4.43
CA ASN A 13 -16.49 21.04 4.33
C ASN A 13 -15.97 19.68 3.84
N HIS A 14 -16.64 19.09 2.84
CA HIS A 14 -16.28 17.77 2.26
C HIS A 14 -16.04 17.84 0.74
N GLY A 15 -15.60 18.98 0.22
CA GLY A 15 -15.35 19.20 -1.20
C GLY A 15 -14.44 18.15 -1.85
N ALA A 16 -13.41 17.69 -1.13
CA ALA A 16 -12.48 16.66 -1.58
C ALA A 16 -13.15 15.32 -1.96
N PHE A 17 -14.29 15.00 -1.37
CA PHE A 17 -14.97 13.72 -1.56
C PHE A 17 -16.24 13.82 -2.40
N LEU A 18 -16.79 15.01 -2.53
CA LEU A 18 -18.11 15.24 -3.11
C LEU A 18 -18.23 14.75 -4.56
N ASP A 19 -17.17 14.90 -5.36
CA ASP A 19 -17.13 14.36 -6.72
C ASP A 19 -17.26 12.83 -6.73
N GLU A 20 -16.60 12.12 -5.82
CA GLU A 20 -16.66 10.67 -5.74
C GLU A 20 -18.05 10.19 -5.32
N ALA A 21 -18.64 10.85 -4.30
CA ALA A 21 -19.98 10.56 -3.82
C ALA A 21 -21.03 10.74 -4.92
N VAL A 22 -21.04 11.90 -5.60
CA VAL A 22 -21.98 12.18 -6.70
C VAL A 22 -21.79 11.20 -7.86
N ASN A 23 -20.55 10.92 -8.26
CA ASN A 23 -20.28 9.97 -9.34
C ASN A 23 -20.71 8.53 -8.99
N SER A 24 -20.66 8.12 -7.73
CA SER A 24 -21.17 6.81 -7.30
C SER A 24 -22.68 6.67 -7.49
N VAL A 25 -23.43 7.77 -7.35
CA VAL A 25 -24.87 7.82 -7.63
C VAL A 25 -25.13 7.85 -9.14
N LEU A 26 -24.33 8.61 -9.89
CA LEU A 26 -24.46 8.67 -11.35
C LEU A 26 -24.21 7.31 -12.02
N ALA A 27 -23.33 6.49 -11.43
CA ALA A 27 -22.97 5.16 -11.89
C ALA A 27 -23.99 4.05 -11.53
N GLN A 28 -25.12 4.38 -10.91
CA GLN A 28 -26.13 3.39 -10.54
C GLN A 28 -26.74 2.69 -11.77
N THR A 29 -27.07 1.40 -11.66
CA THR A 29 -27.71 0.65 -12.75
C THR A 29 -29.11 1.16 -13.06
N MET A 30 -29.86 1.56 -12.02
CA MET A 30 -31.13 2.27 -12.16
C MET A 30 -30.87 3.76 -12.40
N GLN A 31 -31.48 4.32 -13.44
CA GLN A 31 -31.23 5.70 -13.87
C GLN A 31 -32.40 6.67 -13.58
N ASP A 32 -33.50 6.19 -13.00
CA ASP A 32 -34.67 7.02 -12.63
C ASP A 32 -34.50 7.65 -11.23
N PHE A 33 -33.57 8.60 -11.14
CA PHE A 33 -33.26 9.32 -9.92
C PHE A 33 -32.92 10.79 -10.18
N GLU A 34 -32.97 11.59 -9.12
CA GLU A 34 -32.36 12.91 -9.02
C GLU A 34 -31.38 12.96 -7.85
N ILE A 35 -30.42 13.88 -7.91
CA ILE A 35 -29.44 14.13 -6.86
C ILE A 35 -29.66 15.55 -6.33
N VAL A 36 -29.75 15.68 -5.01
CA VAL A 36 -29.86 16.97 -4.33
C VAL A 36 -28.69 17.12 -3.37
N VAL A 37 -27.70 17.93 -3.77
CA VAL A 37 -26.58 18.29 -2.90
C VAL A 37 -27.00 19.47 -2.04
N VAL A 38 -26.85 19.35 -0.72
CA VAL A 38 -27.11 20.44 0.22
C VAL A 38 -25.82 20.83 0.90
N ASP A 39 -25.25 21.95 0.45
CA ASP A 39 -24.12 22.60 1.10
C ASP A 39 -24.60 23.33 2.37
N ASP A 40 -24.35 22.72 3.51
CA ASP A 40 -24.75 23.19 4.84
C ASP A 40 -23.80 24.27 5.37
N GLY A 41 -23.56 25.29 4.56
CA GLY A 41 -22.77 26.45 4.93
C GLY A 41 -21.27 26.19 4.99
N SER A 42 -20.71 25.42 4.06
CA SER A 42 -19.27 25.14 4.00
C SER A 42 -18.44 26.43 3.96
N THR A 43 -17.31 26.40 4.65
CA THR A 43 -16.40 27.53 4.87
C THR A 43 -15.03 27.34 4.22
N ASP A 44 -14.68 26.11 3.82
CA ASP A 44 -13.43 25.83 3.15
C ASP A 44 -13.50 26.16 1.65
N GLU A 45 -12.35 26.56 1.09
CA GLU A 45 -12.25 26.97 -0.31
C GLU A 45 -12.42 25.78 -1.27
N GLU A 46 -12.05 24.57 -0.86
CA GLU A 46 -12.14 23.39 -1.70
C GLU A 46 -13.58 23.03 -2.03
N THR A 47 -14.46 22.98 -1.02
CA THR A 47 -15.90 22.77 -1.22
C THR A 47 -16.51 23.89 -2.06
N ALA A 48 -16.15 25.14 -1.78
CA ALA A 48 -16.64 26.29 -2.55
C ALA A 48 -16.22 26.24 -4.03
N ARG A 49 -15.03 25.75 -4.34
CA ARG A 49 -14.54 25.53 -5.70
C ARG A 49 -15.28 24.39 -6.39
N VAL A 50 -15.36 23.21 -5.76
CA VAL A 50 -16.04 22.03 -6.34
C VAL A 50 -17.50 22.33 -6.66
N LEU A 51 -18.24 22.97 -5.75
CA LEU A 51 -19.64 23.32 -5.98
C LEU A 51 -19.85 24.36 -7.10
N ARG A 52 -18.86 25.23 -7.34
CA ARG A 52 -18.91 26.26 -8.40
C ARG A 52 -18.62 25.69 -9.78
N ASP A 53 -17.65 24.79 -9.83
CA ASP A 53 -17.14 24.21 -11.08
C ASP A 53 -17.94 22.96 -11.50
N SER A 54 -18.68 22.35 -10.57
CA SER A 54 -19.42 21.12 -10.85
C SER A 54 -20.48 21.29 -11.94
N ARG A 55 -20.57 20.28 -12.79
CA ARG A 55 -21.57 20.15 -13.86
C ARG A 55 -22.16 18.74 -13.84
N TRP A 56 -22.50 18.27 -12.64
CA TRP A 56 -23.04 16.93 -12.47
C TRP A 56 -24.45 16.82 -13.08
N PRO A 57 -24.70 15.84 -13.97
CA PRO A 57 -26.03 15.62 -14.52
C PRO A 57 -27.00 15.22 -13.40
N LYS A 58 -28.30 15.46 -13.62
CA LYS A 58 -29.39 15.11 -12.68
C LYS A 58 -29.24 15.70 -11.27
N THR A 59 -28.34 16.68 -11.10
CA THR A 59 -27.96 17.19 -9.79
C THR A 59 -28.39 18.63 -9.63
N VAL A 60 -29.00 18.95 -8.49
CA VAL A 60 -29.28 20.32 -8.05
C VAL A 60 -28.54 20.57 -6.76
N VAL A 61 -27.92 21.75 -6.65
CA VAL A 61 -27.18 22.19 -5.47
C VAL A 61 -27.97 23.27 -4.75
N TYR A 62 -28.15 23.11 -3.44
CA TYR A 62 -28.68 24.14 -2.56
C TYR A 62 -27.65 24.49 -1.49
N ARG A 63 -27.57 25.78 -1.14
CA ARG A 63 -26.77 26.25 -0.01
C ARG A 63 -27.66 26.71 1.13
N THR A 64 -27.31 26.36 2.36
CA THR A 64 -27.95 26.80 3.60
C THR A 64 -26.93 27.42 4.56
N GLU A 65 -27.42 28.02 5.64
CA GLU A 65 -26.58 28.26 6.83
C GLU A 65 -26.35 26.94 7.55
N ASN A 66 -25.16 26.76 8.14
CA ASN A 66 -24.81 25.52 8.86
C ASN A 66 -25.78 25.27 10.02
N ARG A 67 -26.60 24.23 9.88
CA ARG A 67 -27.58 23.82 10.89
C ARG A 67 -27.43 22.35 11.29
N GLY A 68 -26.46 21.64 10.73
CA GLY A 68 -26.17 20.25 11.00
C GLY A 68 -26.83 19.30 9.99
N PRO A 69 -26.39 18.03 9.99
CA PRO A 69 -26.72 17.07 8.95
C PRO A 69 -28.23 16.78 8.86
N SER A 70 -28.95 16.72 9.98
CA SER A 70 -30.42 16.57 10.00
C SER A 70 -31.13 17.68 9.22
N ALA A 71 -30.72 18.94 9.42
CA ALA A 71 -31.33 20.10 8.77
C ALA A 71 -31.02 20.12 7.27
N ALA A 72 -29.80 19.73 6.89
CA ALA A 72 -29.38 19.60 5.50
C ALA A 72 -30.18 18.50 4.78
N ARG A 73 -30.28 17.30 5.36
CA ARG A 73 -31.08 16.18 4.82
C ARG A 73 -32.55 16.56 4.66
N ASN A 74 -33.15 17.11 5.71
CA ASN A 74 -34.53 17.59 5.66
C ASN A 74 -34.74 18.65 4.58
N THR A 75 -33.79 19.57 4.39
CA THR A 75 -33.86 20.59 3.34
C THR A 75 -33.81 19.97 1.95
N GLY A 76 -32.92 19.01 1.72
CA GLY A 76 -32.84 18.28 0.45
C GLY A 76 -34.12 17.53 0.15
N ILE A 77 -34.65 16.77 1.12
CA ILE A 77 -35.90 16.00 0.97
C ILE A 77 -37.10 16.89 0.67
N ARG A 78 -37.21 18.05 1.34
CA ARG A 78 -38.30 19.02 1.09
C ARG A 78 -38.22 19.67 -0.29
N ARG A 79 -37.04 19.73 -0.88
CA ARG A 79 -36.78 20.35 -2.19
C ARG A 79 -36.68 19.33 -3.33
N SER A 80 -37.13 18.10 -3.08
CA SER A 80 -37.07 17.00 -4.03
C SER A 80 -38.44 16.35 -4.23
N ALA A 81 -38.57 15.51 -5.26
CA ALA A 81 -39.85 14.93 -5.65
C ALA A 81 -39.87 13.39 -5.72
N GLY A 82 -38.73 12.72 -5.51
CA GLY A 82 -38.60 11.27 -5.51
C GLY A 82 -39.54 10.55 -4.55
N GLU A 83 -40.15 9.44 -4.97
CA GLU A 83 -41.00 8.59 -4.13
C GLU A 83 -40.19 7.93 -3.00
N TYR A 84 -38.99 7.49 -3.33
CA TYR A 84 -38.02 6.95 -2.38
C TYR A 84 -36.88 7.94 -2.15
N LEU A 85 -36.32 7.88 -0.95
CA LEU A 85 -35.33 8.80 -0.43
C LEU A 85 -34.11 8.02 0.04
N CYS A 86 -32.92 8.52 -0.27
CA CYS A 86 -31.65 8.02 0.22
C CYS A 86 -30.80 9.21 0.69
N CYS A 87 -30.21 9.14 1.88
CA CYS A 87 -29.28 10.17 2.37
C CYS A 87 -27.85 9.63 2.33
N LEU A 88 -27.09 10.02 1.32
CA LEU A 88 -25.69 9.61 1.14
C LEU A 88 -24.77 10.69 1.71
N ASP A 89 -23.95 10.37 2.71
CA ASP A 89 -22.98 11.32 3.24
C ASP A 89 -21.90 11.64 2.18
N ALA A 90 -21.40 12.88 2.18
CA ALA A 90 -20.58 13.42 1.10
C ALA A 90 -19.22 12.72 0.90
N ASP A 91 -18.79 11.90 1.86
CA ASP A 91 -17.56 11.11 1.85
C ASP A 91 -17.78 9.62 1.57
N ASP A 92 -19.03 9.18 1.48
CA ASP A 92 -19.40 7.78 1.29
C ASP A 92 -19.82 7.47 -0.16
N LEU A 93 -19.88 6.18 -0.50
CA LEU A 93 -20.13 5.73 -1.87
C LEU A 93 -21.23 4.66 -1.93
N LEU A 94 -22.11 4.77 -2.94
CA LEU A 94 -23.03 3.69 -3.28
C LEU A 94 -22.37 2.65 -4.19
N GLU A 95 -22.66 1.37 -3.96
CA GLU A 95 -22.33 0.33 -4.92
C GLU A 95 -23.30 0.38 -6.12
N PRO A 96 -22.89 0.00 -7.35
CA PRO A 96 -23.64 0.27 -8.57
C PRO A 96 -25.09 -0.24 -8.61
N THR A 97 -25.42 -1.30 -7.86
CA THR A 97 -26.76 -1.91 -7.85
C THR A 97 -27.61 -1.51 -6.64
N CYS A 98 -27.14 -0.58 -5.81
CA CYS A 98 -27.79 -0.20 -4.55
C CYS A 98 -29.23 0.28 -4.78
N LEU A 99 -29.41 1.30 -5.62
CA LEU A 99 -30.72 1.91 -5.86
C LEU A 99 -31.70 0.92 -6.50
N GLU A 100 -31.25 0.14 -7.48
CA GLU A 100 -32.08 -0.87 -8.16
C GLU A 100 -32.63 -1.91 -7.18
N LYS A 101 -31.77 -2.47 -6.33
CA LYS A 101 -32.14 -3.55 -5.41
C LYS A 101 -32.99 -3.07 -4.26
N THR A 102 -32.63 -1.94 -3.67
CA THR A 102 -33.38 -1.35 -2.57
C THR A 102 -34.76 -0.85 -3.03
N SER A 103 -34.87 -0.23 -4.21
CA SER A 103 -36.17 0.19 -4.72
C SER A 103 -37.06 -0.99 -5.08
N ARG A 104 -36.49 -2.06 -5.64
CA ARG A 104 -37.24 -3.29 -5.97
C ARG A 104 -37.86 -3.90 -4.71
N LEU A 105 -37.09 -3.99 -3.62
CA LEU A 105 -37.59 -4.47 -2.34
C LEU A 105 -38.77 -3.63 -1.83
N LEU A 106 -38.66 -2.30 -1.91
CA LEU A 106 -39.77 -1.42 -1.53
C LEU A 106 -40.97 -1.55 -2.47
N ASP A 107 -40.77 -1.76 -3.77
CA ASP A 107 -41.89 -1.99 -4.70
C ASP A 107 -42.65 -3.29 -4.40
N GLU A 108 -41.92 -4.34 -4.02
CA GLU A 108 -42.46 -5.68 -3.77
C GLU A 108 -43.12 -5.83 -2.40
N GLU A 109 -42.70 -5.04 -1.40
CA GLU A 109 -43.19 -5.12 -0.01
C GLU A 109 -43.76 -3.76 0.47
N PRO A 110 -45.08 -3.52 0.26
CA PRO A 110 -45.72 -2.25 0.59
C PRO A 110 -45.70 -1.87 2.08
N ASP A 111 -45.54 -2.83 2.99
CA ASP A 111 -45.45 -2.62 4.45
C ASP A 111 -44.01 -2.34 4.93
N VAL A 112 -43.02 -2.49 4.06
CA VAL A 112 -41.63 -2.11 4.32
C VAL A 112 -41.45 -0.63 3.99
N GLY A 113 -41.01 0.13 4.99
CA GLY A 113 -40.71 1.56 4.86
C GLY A 113 -39.23 1.87 4.70
N ILE A 114 -38.36 0.92 5.05
CA ILE A 114 -36.89 1.09 5.06
C ILE A 114 -36.20 -0.16 4.50
N ALA A 115 -35.35 0.04 3.49
CA ALA A 115 -34.49 -0.97 2.88
C ALA A 115 -33.03 -0.68 3.24
N GLY A 116 -32.52 -1.42 4.23
CA GLY A 116 -31.10 -1.47 4.58
C GLY A 116 -30.34 -2.57 3.83
N PHE A 117 -29.04 -2.65 4.08
CA PHE A 117 -28.14 -3.55 3.36
C PHE A 117 -26.86 -3.80 4.17
N TRP A 118 -26.03 -4.73 3.71
CA TRP A 118 -24.66 -4.86 4.18
C TRP A 118 -23.77 -3.79 3.55
N TYR A 119 -22.66 -3.48 4.19
CA TYR A 119 -21.74 -2.45 3.71
C TYR A 119 -20.29 -2.79 4.02
N ARG A 120 -19.38 -2.12 3.31
CA ARG A 120 -17.95 -2.19 3.57
C ARG A 120 -17.47 -0.87 4.12
N THR A 121 -16.45 -0.91 4.96
CA THR A 121 -15.67 0.27 5.34
C THR A 121 -14.44 0.38 4.44
N PHE A 122 -13.96 1.60 4.23
CA PHE A 122 -12.69 1.87 3.56
C PHE A 122 -12.04 3.14 4.11
N GLY A 123 -10.74 3.35 3.82
CA GLY A 123 -9.96 4.44 4.40
C GLY A 123 -9.09 3.91 5.54
N GLU A 124 -9.26 4.45 6.75
CA GLU A 124 -8.53 4.01 7.94
C GLU A 124 -8.96 2.61 8.44
N GLU A 125 -10.12 2.13 8.00
CA GLU A 125 -10.61 0.78 8.27
C GLU A 125 -11.05 0.11 6.98
N GLU A 126 -10.64 -1.14 6.77
CA GLU A 126 -11.18 -2.03 5.73
C GLU A 126 -11.85 -3.23 6.36
N ALA A 127 -13.18 -3.20 6.42
CA ALA A 127 -13.95 -4.27 7.04
C ALA A 127 -15.35 -4.42 6.43
N GLU A 128 -15.85 -5.65 6.42
CA GLU A 128 -17.20 -5.97 6.02
C GLU A 128 -18.15 -5.89 7.23
N ARG A 129 -19.30 -5.25 7.03
CA ARG A 129 -20.33 -5.07 8.05
C ARG A 129 -21.62 -5.71 7.58
N THR A 130 -22.04 -6.73 8.30
CA THR A 130 -23.23 -7.54 7.99
C THR A 130 -24.27 -7.40 9.12
N PRO A 131 -24.95 -6.25 9.22
CA PRO A 131 -25.97 -6.06 10.24
C PRO A 131 -27.01 -7.17 10.17
N ALA A 132 -27.33 -7.74 11.34
CA ALA A 132 -28.31 -8.79 11.52
C ALA A 132 -29.45 -8.27 12.39
N GLY A 133 -30.68 -8.69 12.08
CA GLY A 133 -31.88 -8.15 12.72
C GLY A 133 -32.18 -6.72 12.26
N CYS A 134 -33.47 -6.38 12.22
CA CYS A 134 -33.96 -5.02 11.94
C CYS A 134 -35.41 -4.87 12.43
N THR A 135 -35.80 -5.60 13.47
CA THR A 135 -37.08 -5.39 14.14
C THR A 135 -37.04 -4.11 14.98
N LEU A 136 -38.18 -3.69 15.50
CA LEU A 136 -38.24 -2.54 16.39
C LEU A 136 -37.38 -2.77 17.63
N GLU A 137 -37.42 -3.97 18.22
CA GLU A 137 -36.60 -4.36 19.36
C GLU A 137 -35.10 -4.27 19.06
N ASP A 138 -34.69 -4.75 17.88
CA ASP A 138 -33.30 -4.70 17.44
C ASP A 138 -32.81 -3.24 17.37
N ILE A 139 -33.62 -2.38 16.73
CA ILE A 139 -33.31 -0.97 16.55
C ILE A 139 -33.35 -0.22 17.89
N LEU A 140 -34.27 -0.52 18.80
CA LEU A 140 -34.28 0.13 20.13
C LEU A 140 -33.00 -0.17 20.93
N GLY A 141 -32.39 -1.34 20.71
CA GLY A 141 -31.13 -1.75 21.34
C GLY A 141 -29.88 -1.12 20.71
N ALA A 142 -29.85 -0.95 19.39
CA ALA A 142 -28.71 -0.39 18.65
C ALA A 142 -29.07 0.27 17.32
N CYS A 143 -28.26 1.24 16.87
CA CYS A 143 -28.37 1.80 15.52
C CYS A 143 -27.81 0.82 14.48
N ILE A 144 -28.69 0.01 13.87
CA ILE A 144 -28.33 -1.03 12.90
C ILE A 144 -28.34 -0.49 11.46
N LEU A 145 -29.31 0.37 11.13
CA LEU A 145 -29.48 0.93 9.79
C LEU A 145 -28.58 2.15 9.61
N ARG A 146 -28.14 2.42 8.37
CA ARG A 146 -27.32 3.59 8.01
C ARG A 146 -28.21 4.71 7.45
N PRO A 147 -27.80 5.99 7.53
CA PRO A 147 -28.55 7.10 6.93
C PRO A 147 -28.81 6.89 5.43
N THR A 148 -27.96 6.12 4.77
CA THR A 148 -28.02 5.77 3.34
C THR A 148 -28.99 4.64 3.00
N ALA A 149 -29.66 4.03 3.99
CA ALA A 149 -30.77 3.11 3.70
C ALA A 149 -31.82 3.83 2.81
N LEU A 150 -32.43 3.10 1.86
CA LEU A 150 -33.49 3.67 1.05
C LEU A 150 -34.80 3.61 1.82
N PHE A 151 -35.54 4.70 1.89
CA PHE A 151 -36.81 4.76 2.62
C PHE A 151 -37.90 5.47 1.84
N ARG A 152 -39.16 5.19 2.19
CA ARG A 152 -40.31 5.85 1.56
C ARG A 152 -40.42 7.30 1.98
N ARG A 153 -40.73 8.19 1.03
CA ARG A 153 -41.13 9.58 1.35
C ARG A 153 -42.33 9.62 2.29
N GLU A 154 -43.28 8.71 2.15
CA GLU A 154 -44.43 8.62 3.06
C GLU A 154 -44.00 8.32 4.51
N ALA A 155 -43.02 7.44 4.71
CA ALA A 155 -42.47 7.14 6.03
C ALA A 155 -41.80 8.38 6.64
N TRP A 156 -41.06 9.15 5.85
CA TRP A 156 -40.49 10.44 6.26
C TRP A 156 -41.56 11.47 6.63
N ASN A 157 -42.59 11.62 5.79
CA ASN A 157 -43.70 12.55 6.04
C ASN A 157 -44.44 12.22 7.35
N LYS A 158 -44.72 10.93 7.61
CA LYS A 158 -45.46 10.50 8.80
C LYS A 158 -44.63 10.60 10.07
N SER A 159 -43.32 10.35 10.00
CA SER A 159 -42.39 10.44 11.14
C SER A 159 -42.07 11.88 11.55
N GLY A 160 -42.20 12.84 10.63
CA GLY A 160 -41.84 14.24 10.87
C GLY A 160 -40.41 14.58 10.46
N GLY A 161 -39.71 13.66 9.80
CA GLY A 161 -38.34 13.82 9.30
C GLY A 161 -37.27 13.69 10.38
N PHE A 162 -36.03 14.04 10.01
CA PHE A 162 -34.88 13.98 10.91
C PHE A 162 -35.01 15.07 11.99
N ASP A 163 -34.74 14.74 13.23
CA ASP A 163 -34.81 15.71 14.32
C ASP A 163 -33.55 16.57 14.36
N GLU A 164 -33.72 17.88 14.12
CA GLU A 164 -32.61 18.84 14.00
C GLU A 164 -31.93 19.16 15.36
N ARG A 165 -32.43 18.59 16.46
CA ARG A 165 -31.77 18.66 17.78
C ARG A 165 -30.57 17.71 17.87
N PHE A 166 -30.58 16.59 17.13
CA PHE A 166 -29.48 15.63 17.06
C PHE A 166 -28.39 16.13 16.10
N LYS A 167 -27.61 17.13 16.54
CA LYS A 167 -26.57 17.74 15.69
C LYS A 167 -25.24 17.00 15.68
N SER A 168 -24.98 16.21 16.72
CA SER A 168 -23.68 15.57 16.97
C SER A 168 -23.77 14.05 16.93
N GLY A 169 -24.63 13.51 16.06
CA GLY A 169 -24.79 12.07 15.85
C GLY A 169 -26.14 11.51 16.31
N TYR A 170 -26.38 10.26 15.90
CA TYR A 170 -27.57 9.45 16.19
C TYR A 170 -28.90 9.99 15.64
N GLU A 171 -28.86 10.98 14.74
CA GLU A 171 -30.05 11.51 14.09
C GLU A 171 -30.76 10.49 13.18
N ASP A 172 -29.98 9.57 12.60
CA ASP A 172 -30.48 8.47 11.80
C ASP A 172 -31.17 7.43 12.70
N TRP A 173 -30.57 7.11 13.84
CA TRP A 173 -31.14 6.17 14.81
C TRP A 173 -32.50 6.64 15.32
N ASP A 174 -32.57 7.89 15.77
CA ASP A 174 -33.82 8.56 16.16
C ASP A 174 -34.87 8.49 15.04
N PHE A 175 -34.47 8.81 13.82
CA PHE A 175 -35.37 8.77 12.66
C PHE A 175 -35.91 7.36 12.40
N TRP A 176 -35.07 6.33 12.45
CA TRP A 176 -35.49 4.95 12.23
C TRP A 176 -36.49 4.46 13.27
N ILE A 177 -36.29 4.79 14.56
CA ILE A 177 -37.28 4.50 15.61
C ILE A 177 -38.60 5.21 15.28
N GLY A 178 -38.54 6.50 14.94
CA GLY A 178 -39.71 7.29 14.56
C GLY A 178 -40.49 6.74 13.36
N VAL A 179 -39.80 6.15 12.38
CA VAL A 179 -40.44 5.49 11.25
C VAL A 179 -41.11 4.18 11.70
N MET A 180 -40.40 3.35 12.45
CA MET A 180 -40.87 2.01 12.81
C MET A 180 -41.98 2.02 13.87
N GLU A 181 -41.97 2.96 14.81
CA GLU A 181 -43.06 3.14 15.79
C GLU A 181 -44.41 3.50 15.14
N ARG A 182 -44.39 3.93 13.86
CA ARG A 182 -45.58 4.22 13.05
C ARG A 182 -46.05 3.02 12.21
N GLY A 183 -45.50 1.84 12.48
CA GLY A 183 -45.92 0.57 11.89
C GLY A 183 -45.18 0.19 10.61
N TRP A 184 -44.16 0.95 10.20
CA TRP A 184 -43.32 0.56 9.07
C TRP A 184 -42.32 -0.52 9.47
N ARG A 185 -42.14 -1.51 8.60
CA ARG A 185 -41.09 -2.51 8.77
C ARG A 185 -39.80 -2.06 8.10
N ALA A 186 -38.67 -2.55 8.63
CA ALA A 186 -37.39 -2.48 7.96
C ALA A 186 -37.02 -3.86 7.41
N ARG A 187 -36.20 -3.88 6.36
CA ARG A 187 -35.60 -5.09 5.79
C ARG A 187 -34.16 -4.83 5.44
N ILE A 188 -33.29 -5.82 5.66
CA ILE A 188 -31.89 -5.79 5.27
C ILE A 188 -31.69 -6.72 4.08
N ILE A 189 -31.12 -6.20 3.00
CA ILE A 189 -30.65 -6.97 1.86
C ILE A 189 -29.27 -7.56 2.22
N PRO A 190 -29.06 -8.89 2.15
CA PRO A 190 -27.81 -9.54 2.52
C PRO A 190 -26.75 -9.41 1.40
N GLU A 191 -26.53 -8.18 0.94
CA GLU A 191 -25.57 -7.83 -0.10
C GLU A 191 -24.87 -6.53 0.26
N PHE A 192 -23.58 -6.43 -0.11
CA PHE A 192 -22.80 -5.22 0.09
C PHE A 192 -23.20 -4.18 -0.95
N LEU A 193 -23.98 -3.18 -0.55
CA LEU A 193 -24.54 -2.16 -1.44
C LEU A 193 -24.01 -0.74 -1.17
N PHE A 194 -23.09 -0.61 -0.22
CA PHE A 194 -22.59 0.68 0.26
C PHE A 194 -21.16 0.56 0.76
N ARG A 195 -20.41 1.66 0.62
CA ARG A 195 -19.06 1.81 1.16
C ARG A 195 -19.02 3.05 2.04
N GLN A 196 -18.78 2.84 3.33
CA GLN A 196 -18.60 3.87 4.32
C GLN A 196 -17.12 4.22 4.48
N ARG A 197 -16.78 5.50 4.41
CA ARG A 197 -15.44 5.96 4.68
C ARG A 197 -15.22 6.09 6.18
N VAL A 198 -14.08 5.57 6.65
CA VAL A 198 -13.63 5.73 8.03
C VAL A 198 -12.42 6.64 8.04
N GLN A 199 -12.50 7.71 8.83
CA GLN A 199 -11.44 8.70 9.00
C GLN A 199 -11.22 9.01 10.48
N GLU A 200 -9.98 9.33 10.83
CA GLU A 200 -9.64 9.86 12.14
C GLU A 200 -10.29 11.24 12.36
N GLY A 201 -10.81 11.49 13.56
CA GLY A 201 -11.49 12.75 13.88
C GLY A 201 -12.88 12.89 13.25
N SER A 202 -13.46 11.80 12.72
CA SER A 202 -14.84 11.81 12.25
C SER A 202 -15.81 12.18 13.38
N ARG A 203 -16.98 12.70 13.00
CA ARG A 203 -18.06 13.06 13.95
C ARG A 203 -18.47 11.90 14.84
N ASN A 204 -18.36 10.67 14.35
CA ASN A 204 -18.71 9.45 15.07
C ASN A 204 -17.86 9.27 16.33
N THR A 205 -16.56 9.64 16.28
CA THR A 205 -15.66 9.54 17.43
C THR A 205 -16.11 10.43 18.59
N GLU A 206 -16.60 11.64 18.30
CA GLU A 206 -17.11 12.54 19.34
C GLU A 206 -18.47 12.09 19.88
N SER A 207 -19.35 11.58 19.01
CA SER A 207 -20.68 11.10 19.42
C SER A 207 -20.62 9.87 20.33
N ASP A 208 -19.62 9.01 20.13
CA ASP A 208 -19.43 7.77 20.88
C ASP A 208 -18.78 7.96 22.27
N ARG A 209 -18.38 9.19 22.63
CA ARG A 209 -17.92 9.48 23.99
C ARG A 209 -19.00 9.12 25.01
N PRO A 210 -18.67 8.44 26.13
CA PRO A 210 -19.66 7.90 27.05
C PRO A 210 -20.72 8.90 27.52
N GLU A 211 -20.32 10.12 27.88
CA GLU A 211 -21.23 11.15 28.38
C GLU A 211 -22.14 11.70 27.28
N VAL A 212 -21.60 11.89 26.08
CA VAL A 212 -22.33 12.38 24.90
C VAL A 212 -23.36 11.34 24.49
N ARG A 213 -22.94 10.08 24.38
CA ARG A 213 -23.81 8.95 24.07
C ARG A 213 -24.90 8.77 25.12
N ALA A 214 -24.58 8.85 26.42
CA ALA A 214 -25.57 8.72 27.49
C ALA A 214 -26.68 9.78 27.39
N ARG A 215 -26.31 11.04 27.11
CA ARG A 215 -27.27 12.13 26.89
C ARG A 215 -28.17 11.86 25.69
N PHE A 216 -27.60 11.45 24.54
CA PHE A 216 -28.40 11.15 23.35
C PHE A 216 -29.36 9.97 23.57
N MET A 217 -28.90 8.93 24.28
CA MET A 217 -29.77 7.83 24.67
C MET A 217 -30.93 8.31 25.55
N GLU A 218 -30.68 9.19 26.52
CA GLU A 218 -31.76 9.74 27.36
C GLU A 218 -32.77 10.54 26.53
N GLU A 219 -32.31 11.43 25.64
CA GLU A 219 -33.18 12.22 24.77
C GLU A 219 -34.03 11.34 23.85
N MET A 220 -33.41 10.32 23.24
CA MET A 220 -34.07 9.36 22.36
C MET A 220 -35.10 8.50 23.10
N ILE A 221 -34.75 7.98 24.29
CA ILE A 221 -35.68 7.21 25.13
C ILE A 221 -36.86 8.06 25.56
N ARG A 222 -36.64 9.32 25.95
CA ARG A 222 -37.73 10.24 26.32
C ARG A 222 -38.63 10.56 25.15
N LYS A 223 -38.07 10.76 23.95
CA LYS A 223 -38.86 11.04 22.74
C LYS A 223 -39.72 9.86 22.32
N HIS A 224 -39.17 8.64 22.43
CA HIS A 224 -39.81 7.40 22.04
C HIS A 224 -40.30 6.58 23.24
N GLU A 225 -40.75 7.26 24.30
CA GLU A 225 -41.04 6.64 25.61
C GLU A 225 -42.04 5.48 25.51
N ALA A 226 -43.07 5.63 24.68
CA ALA A 226 -44.11 4.61 24.54
C ALA A 226 -43.55 3.27 24.06
N VAL A 227 -42.77 3.27 22.97
CA VAL A 227 -42.18 2.04 22.42
C VAL A 227 -41.04 1.50 23.29
N TYR A 228 -40.24 2.37 23.91
CA TYR A 228 -39.24 1.93 24.87
C TYR A 228 -39.86 1.28 26.10
N ARG A 229 -41.01 1.79 26.57
CA ARG A 229 -41.74 1.21 27.71
C ARG A 229 -42.35 -0.14 27.35
N GLU A 230 -42.92 -0.27 26.15
CA GLU A 230 -43.51 -1.52 25.66
C GLU A 230 -42.45 -2.60 25.41
N HIS A 231 -41.32 -2.24 24.82
CA HIS A 231 -40.25 -3.16 24.41
C HIS A 231 -39.01 -3.11 25.29
N ALA A 232 -39.13 -2.66 26.54
CA ALA A 232 -37.99 -2.43 27.44
C ALA A 232 -37.12 -3.68 27.63
N ILE A 233 -37.75 -4.84 27.88
CA ILE A 233 -37.03 -6.10 28.12
C ILE A 233 -36.27 -6.54 26.85
N PRO A 234 -36.92 -6.70 25.68
CA PRO A 234 -36.19 -7.03 24.45
C PRO A 234 -35.05 -6.05 24.11
N ALA A 235 -35.29 -4.74 24.20
CA ALA A 235 -34.28 -3.74 23.87
C ALA A 235 -33.05 -3.84 24.81
N LEU A 236 -33.27 -4.06 26.11
CA LEU A 236 -32.19 -4.26 27.08
C LEU A 236 -31.45 -5.58 26.84
N MET A 237 -32.16 -6.68 26.55
CA MET A 237 -31.52 -7.96 26.23
C MET A 237 -30.67 -7.90 24.97
N GLN A 238 -31.16 -7.22 23.93
CA GLN A 238 -30.38 -6.99 22.71
C GLN A 238 -29.11 -6.20 23.00
N ARG A 239 -29.22 -5.13 23.79
CA ARG A 239 -28.06 -4.32 24.17
C ARG A 239 -27.05 -5.10 25.02
N GLU A 240 -27.49 -5.92 25.96
CA GLU A 240 -26.60 -6.78 26.76
C GLU A 240 -25.90 -7.85 25.91
N SER A 241 -26.60 -8.43 24.93
CA SER A 241 -26.01 -9.37 23.97
C SER A 241 -24.86 -8.70 23.20
N LEU A 242 -25.11 -7.52 22.63
CA LEU A 242 -24.09 -6.76 21.88
C LEU A 242 -22.89 -6.35 22.76
N ILE A 243 -23.14 -5.99 24.03
CA ILE A 243 -22.05 -5.71 24.99
C ILE A 243 -21.22 -6.97 25.25
N GLY A 244 -21.86 -8.14 25.35
CA GLY A 244 -21.18 -9.43 25.46
C GLY A 244 -20.27 -9.71 24.27
N GLU A 245 -20.80 -9.56 23.05
CA GLU A 245 -20.04 -9.73 21.80
C GLU A 245 -18.84 -8.78 21.72
N LEU A 246 -19.03 -7.51 22.08
CA LEU A 246 -17.94 -6.53 22.09
C LEU A 246 -16.83 -6.89 23.09
N ARG A 247 -17.20 -7.41 24.27
CA ARG A 247 -16.23 -7.87 25.28
C ARG A 247 -15.45 -9.08 24.79
N ASP A 248 -16.12 -10.03 24.16
CA ASP A 248 -15.49 -11.21 23.59
C ASP A 248 -14.53 -10.84 22.44
N TRP A 249 -14.96 -9.93 21.55
CA TRP A 249 -14.10 -9.39 20.49
C TRP A 249 -12.87 -8.69 21.07
N THR A 250 -13.04 -7.83 22.07
CA THR A 250 -11.93 -7.12 22.74
C THR A 250 -10.93 -8.10 23.35
N ARG A 251 -11.41 -9.16 24.02
CA ARG A 251 -10.56 -10.22 24.57
C ARG A 251 -9.74 -10.92 23.47
N GLN A 252 -10.37 -11.23 22.34
CA GLN A 252 -9.68 -11.85 21.20
C GLN A 252 -8.61 -10.93 20.62
N GLN A 253 -8.87 -9.62 20.50
CA GLN A 253 -7.88 -8.64 20.06
C GLN A 253 -6.68 -8.55 21.01
N ASP A 254 -6.93 -8.55 22.33
CA ASP A 254 -5.87 -8.52 23.33
C ASP A 254 -5.02 -9.81 23.32
N GLU A 255 -5.63 -10.97 23.06
CA GLU A 255 -4.93 -12.23 22.87
C GLU A 255 -4.08 -12.23 21.60
N ALA A 256 -4.64 -11.80 20.47
CA ALA A 256 -3.92 -11.67 19.20
C ALA A 256 -2.74 -10.69 19.31
N LYS A 257 -2.95 -9.55 19.97
CA LYS A 257 -1.89 -8.56 20.24
C LYS A 257 -0.77 -9.15 21.09
N ARG A 258 -1.11 -9.87 22.17
CA ARG A 258 -0.11 -10.55 23.02
C ARG A 258 0.68 -11.60 22.23
N TRP A 259 0.00 -12.39 21.40
CA TRP A 259 0.65 -13.36 20.52
C TRP A 259 1.62 -12.70 19.54
N TYR A 260 1.19 -11.61 18.88
CA TYR A 260 2.02 -10.88 17.94
C TYR A 260 3.26 -10.28 18.60
N LEU A 261 3.09 -9.62 19.76
CA LEU A 261 4.21 -9.04 20.51
C LEU A 261 5.22 -10.11 20.96
N ALA A 262 4.75 -11.26 21.42
CA ALA A 262 5.63 -12.37 21.81
C ALA A 262 6.45 -12.90 20.64
N ARG A 263 5.83 -13.03 19.45
CA ARG A 263 6.49 -13.53 18.24
C ARG A 263 7.41 -12.49 17.60
N SER A 264 7.05 -11.21 17.64
CA SER A 264 7.91 -10.10 17.25
C SER A 264 9.20 -10.09 18.09
N ALA A 265 9.11 -10.24 19.41
CA ALA A 265 10.28 -10.34 20.29
C ALA A 265 11.16 -11.58 20.01
N GLU A 266 10.57 -12.70 19.57
CA GLU A 266 11.33 -13.87 19.09
C GLU A 266 12.09 -13.56 17.81
N HIS A 267 11.44 -12.92 16.83
CA HIS A 267 12.07 -12.51 15.57
C HIS A 267 13.19 -11.49 15.80
N GLU A 268 13.00 -10.50 16.66
CA GLU A 268 14.04 -9.53 17.03
C GLU A 268 15.27 -10.23 17.62
N ARG A 269 15.08 -11.19 18.53
CA ARG A 269 16.18 -12.02 19.07
C ARG A 269 16.86 -12.89 18.01
N ARG A 270 16.13 -13.33 16.99
CA ARG A 270 16.70 -14.08 15.87
C ARG A 270 17.53 -13.18 14.95
N ILE A 271 17.01 -12.00 14.62
CA ILE A 271 17.73 -10.99 13.82
C ILE A 271 19.03 -10.61 14.52
N ALA A 272 18.98 -10.24 15.80
CA ALA A 272 20.18 -9.87 16.57
C ALA A 272 21.24 -10.99 16.61
N ARG A 273 20.82 -12.26 16.66
CA ARG A 273 21.76 -13.40 16.58
C ARG A 273 22.39 -13.53 15.20
N LEU A 274 21.60 -13.43 14.14
CA LEU A 274 22.08 -13.51 12.76
C LEU A 274 23.02 -12.34 12.43
N ASP A 275 22.71 -11.13 12.91
CA ASP A 275 23.58 -9.96 12.74
C ASP A 275 24.95 -10.18 13.42
N ALA A 276 24.97 -10.72 14.64
CA ALA A 276 26.21 -11.06 15.33
C ALA A 276 27.02 -12.16 14.61
N GLU A 277 26.35 -13.17 14.04
CA GLU A 277 27.00 -14.20 13.22
C GLU A 277 27.59 -13.62 11.93
N LEU A 278 26.87 -12.70 11.26
CA LEU A 278 27.34 -12.01 10.07
C LEU A 278 28.55 -11.12 10.36
N GLU A 279 28.56 -10.41 11.49
CA GLU A 279 29.72 -9.61 11.92
C GLU A 279 30.96 -10.49 12.14
N LEU A 280 30.80 -11.65 12.79
CA LEU A 280 31.89 -12.60 12.99
C LEU A 280 32.44 -13.11 11.65
N GLN A 281 31.56 -13.54 10.74
CA GLN A 281 31.94 -14.03 9.41
C GLN A 281 32.61 -12.93 8.57
N ALA A 282 32.14 -11.69 8.66
CA ALA A 282 32.77 -10.56 7.99
C ALA A 282 34.19 -10.31 8.51
N GLY A 283 34.41 -10.43 9.83
CA GLY A 283 35.73 -10.35 10.44
C GLY A 283 36.67 -11.47 9.98
N GLU A 284 36.20 -12.71 9.95
CA GLU A 284 36.95 -13.87 9.44
C GLU A 284 37.34 -13.68 7.96
N MET A 285 36.39 -13.24 7.14
CA MET A 285 36.63 -12.97 5.72
C MET A 285 37.66 -11.85 5.53
N GLN A 286 37.61 -10.79 6.33
CA GLN A 286 38.59 -9.71 6.28
C GLN A 286 39.99 -10.20 6.68
N ALA A 287 40.10 -11.06 7.70
CA ALA A 287 41.36 -11.66 8.10
C ALA A 287 41.96 -12.53 6.97
N LEU A 288 41.14 -13.38 6.34
CA LEU A 288 41.55 -14.20 5.20
C LEU A 288 41.99 -13.35 4.00
N GLN A 289 41.30 -12.23 3.72
CA GLN A 289 41.70 -11.29 2.68
C GLN A 289 43.06 -10.65 2.96
N GLN A 290 43.33 -10.27 4.22
CA GLN A 290 44.64 -9.74 4.62
C GLN A 290 45.76 -10.78 4.47
N GLU A 291 45.50 -12.03 4.86
CA GLU A 291 46.44 -13.13 4.71
C GLU A 291 46.74 -13.41 3.23
N SER A 292 45.69 -13.49 2.39
CA SER A 292 45.79 -13.68 0.95
C SER A 292 46.64 -12.56 0.30
N ALA A 293 46.36 -11.30 0.61
CA ALA A 293 47.18 -10.17 0.14
C ALA A 293 48.63 -10.23 0.64
N GLY A 294 48.88 -10.81 1.82
CA GLY A 294 50.22 -11.09 2.33
C GLY A 294 50.93 -12.21 1.56
N LEU A 295 50.21 -13.27 1.19
CA LEU A 295 50.71 -14.36 0.35
C LEU A 295 51.03 -13.89 -1.06
N GLU A 296 50.16 -13.11 -1.68
CA GLU A 296 50.38 -12.54 -3.02
C GLU A 296 51.64 -11.67 -3.08
N ARG A 297 51.87 -10.81 -2.06
CA ARG A 297 53.11 -10.03 -1.95
C ARG A 297 54.35 -10.90 -1.84
N ARG A 298 54.28 -11.98 -1.04
CA ARG A 298 55.39 -12.95 -0.93
C ARG A 298 55.63 -13.66 -2.25
N TYR A 299 54.58 -14.09 -2.93
CA TYR A 299 54.68 -14.76 -4.23
C TYR A 299 55.33 -13.85 -5.27
N ALA A 300 54.87 -12.60 -5.39
CA ALA A 300 55.46 -11.62 -6.30
C ALA A 300 56.95 -11.36 -6.02
N ALA A 301 57.37 -11.32 -4.75
CA ALA A 301 58.78 -11.19 -4.37
C ALA A 301 59.63 -12.41 -4.77
N HIS A 302 59.09 -13.62 -4.63
CA HIS A 302 59.77 -14.85 -5.09
C HIS A 302 59.86 -14.87 -6.61
N ASP A 303 58.81 -14.49 -7.32
CA ASP A 303 58.78 -14.46 -8.78
C ASP A 303 59.80 -13.45 -9.34
N ALA A 304 59.87 -12.24 -8.78
CA ALA A 304 60.89 -11.26 -9.12
C ALA A 304 62.32 -11.77 -8.84
N SER A 305 62.51 -12.53 -7.75
CA SER A 305 63.81 -13.15 -7.43
C SER A 305 64.18 -14.23 -8.46
N LEU A 306 63.21 -15.04 -8.89
CA LEU A 306 63.41 -16.05 -9.93
C LEU A 306 63.74 -15.40 -11.28
N GLU A 307 63.06 -14.32 -11.66
CA GLU A 307 63.41 -13.55 -12.85
C GLU A 307 64.84 -12.99 -12.79
N ALA A 308 65.26 -12.45 -11.65
CA ALA A 308 66.61 -11.94 -11.46
C ALA A 308 67.66 -13.05 -11.64
N VAL A 309 67.41 -14.25 -11.08
CA VAL A 309 68.27 -15.42 -11.28
C VAL A 309 68.30 -15.84 -12.74
N ARG A 310 67.15 -15.89 -13.43
CA ARG A 310 67.09 -16.22 -14.87
C ARG A 310 67.92 -15.25 -15.71
N ARG A 311 67.77 -13.94 -15.49
CA ARG A 311 68.57 -12.91 -16.19
C ARG A 311 70.07 -13.06 -15.92
N ALA A 312 70.46 -13.41 -14.68
CA ALA A 312 71.86 -13.66 -14.35
C ALA A 312 72.43 -14.88 -15.07
N ILE A 313 71.65 -15.96 -15.21
CA ILE A 313 72.02 -17.15 -15.99
C ILE A 313 72.20 -16.76 -17.46
N GLU A 314 71.22 -16.09 -18.07
CA GLU A 314 71.28 -15.65 -19.48
C GLU A 314 72.50 -14.75 -19.75
N ALA A 315 72.78 -13.79 -18.87
CA ALA A 315 73.96 -12.93 -18.98
C ALA A 315 75.27 -13.74 -18.93
N ARG A 316 75.34 -14.75 -18.05
CA ARG A 316 76.51 -15.61 -17.93
C ARG A 316 76.68 -16.53 -19.14
N GLU A 317 75.57 -17.02 -19.70
CA GLU A 317 75.58 -17.79 -20.95
C GLU A 317 76.06 -16.94 -22.13
N GLU A 318 75.65 -15.66 -22.20
CA GLU A 318 76.13 -14.72 -23.23
C GLU A 318 77.61 -14.42 -23.09
N GLU A 319 78.08 -14.21 -21.86
CA GLU A 319 79.51 -14.04 -21.56
C GLU A 319 80.31 -15.29 -21.98
N LEU A 320 79.80 -16.50 -21.70
CA LEU A 320 80.39 -17.76 -22.16
C LEU A 320 80.37 -17.89 -23.69
N ARG A 321 79.29 -17.46 -24.38
CA ARG A 321 79.21 -17.43 -25.84
C ARG A 321 80.26 -16.49 -26.43
N SER A 322 80.39 -15.29 -25.88
CA SER A 322 81.39 -14.28 -26.26
C SER A 322 82.81 -14.79 -26.03
N MET A 323 83.08 -15.39 -24.86
CA MET A 323 84.36 -16.06 -24.60
C MET A 323 84.63 -17.16 -25.62
N ARG A 324 83.65 -18.01 -25.94
CA ARG A 324 83.82 -19.12 -26.90
C ARG A 324 84.07 -18.65 -28.34
N SER A 325 83.61 -17.46 -28.72
CA SER A 325 83.83 -16.86 -30.04
C SER A 325 85.10 -15.99 -30.10
N SER A 326 85.69 -15.65 -28.95
CA SER A 326 86.96 -14.92 -28.86
C SER A 326 88.11 -15.64 -29.57
N ARG A 327 89.14 -14.86 -29.95
CA ARG A 327 90.33 -15.38 -30.62
C ARG A 327 91.17 -16.21 -29.66
N GLU A 328 91.27 -15.82 -28.38
CA GLU A 328 91.99 -16.59 -27.37
C GLU A 328 91.39 -17.97 -27.16
N TRP A 329 90.06 -18.09 -27.05
CA TRP A 329 89.41 -19.38 -26.88
C TRP A 329 89.57 -20.30 -28.10
N ARG A 330 89.46 -19.75 -29.32
CA ARG A 330 89.69 -20.51 -30.56
C ARG A 330 91.12 -21.04 -30.66
N LEU A 331 92.11 -20.24 -30.30
CA LEU A 331 93.51 -20.66 -30.24
C LEU A 331 93.73 -21.74 -29.17
N GLY A 332 93.16 -21.56 -27.97
CA GLY A 332 93.23 -22.54 -26.90
C GLY A 332 92.56 -23.87 -27.24
N ARG A 333 91.40 -23.84 -27.92
CA ARG A 333 90.69 -25.04 -28.37
C ARG A 333 91.45 -25.76 -29.48
N ALA A 334 91.96 -25.04 -30.47
CA ALA A 334 92.82 -25.61 -31.52
C ALA A 334 94.08 -26.25 -30.92
N PHE A 335 94.66 -25.68 -29.87
CA PHE A 335 95.78 -26.27 -29.15
C PHE A 335 95.39 -27.56 -28.38
N GLN A 336 94.19 -27.60 -27.78
CA GLN A 336 93.68 -28.82 -27.14
C GLN A 336 93.27 -29.92 -28.13
N GLU A 337 92.69 -29.56 -29.28
CA GLU A 337 92.35 -30.51 -30.36
C GLU A 337 93.63 -31.05 -31.04
N ALA A 338 94.64 -30.21 -31.23
CA ALA A 338 95.98 -30.65 -31.66
C ALA A 338 96.63 -31.63 -30.67
N LYS A 339 96.33 -31.52 -29.37
CA LYS A 339 96.72 -32.52 -28.35
C LYS A 339 95.91 -33.83 -28.44
N ARG A 340 94.72 -33.83 -29.06
CA ARG A 340 93.84 -35.01 -29.17
C ARG A 340 93.93 -35.76 -30.51
N SER A 341 94.54 -35.19 -31.56
CA SER A 341 94.86 -35.88 -32.82
C SER A 341 96.36 -35.80 -33.16
N PRO A 342 97.19 -36.73 -32.66
CA PRO A 342 98.65 -36.67 -32.76
C PRO A 342 99.22 -37.38 -34.02
N CYS A 343 98.76 -37.09 -35.24
CA CYS A 343 99.29 -37.77 -36.44
C CYS A 343 99.62 -36.91 -37.69
N ALA A 344 99.65 -35.58 -37.61
CA ALA A 344 100.04 -34.75 -38.78
C ALA A 344 101.01 -33.60 -38.42
N ALA A 345 102.08 -33.92 -37.70
CA ALA A 345 103.20 -33.00 -37.47
C ALA A 345 104.55 -33.74 -37.55
N LEU A 346 104.84 -34.32 -38.71
CA LEU A 346 106.20 -34.67 -39.12
C LEU A 346 106.32 -34.34 -40.61
N LEU A 347 106.74 -33.11 -40.89
CA LEU A 347 107.58 -32.66 -42.02
C LEU A 347 107.51 -31.13 -42.10
N LEU A 348 108.39 -30.46 -41.36
CA LEU A 348 108.94 -29.18 -41.83
C LEU A 348 109.89 -29.49 -42.99
N PRO A 349 109.87 -28.67 -44.05
CA PRO A 349 111.14 -28.08 -44.45
C PRO A 349 111.05 -26.56 -44.62
N PHE A 350 112.07 -25.89 -44.11
CA PHE A 350 112.40 -24.50 -44.39
C PHE A 350 112.57 -24.27 -45.90
N ARG A 351 111.89 -23.27 -46.47
CA ARG A 351 112.42 -22.48 -47.61
C ARG A 351 111.80 -21.07 -47.69
N ALA A 352 112.63 -20.12 -47.26
CA ALA A 352 112.95 -18.82 -47.86
C ALA A 352 111.84 -17.87 -48.38
N LEU A 353 111.89 -16.65 -47.82
CA LEU A 353 111.56 -15.37 -48.45
C LEU A 353 111.90 -15.28 -49.96
N ARG A 354 110.95 -14.75 -50.75
CA ARG A 354 111.09 -13.56 -51.64
C ARG A 354 109.75 -13.32 -52.36
N PHE A 355 109.07 -12.23 -52.04
CA PHE A 355 109.01 -10.96 -52.79
C PHE A 355 108.26 -11.01 -54.13
N GLY A 356 107.26 -10.12 -54.25
CA GLY A 356 107.03 -9.38 -55.49
C GLY A 356 105.64 -9.47 -56.12
N LEU A 357 104.76 -8.59 -55.66
CA LEU A 357 103.89 -7.70 -56.46
C LEU A 357 103.25 -8.19 -57.76
N GLY A 358 101.92 -8.04 -57.83
CA GLY A 358 101.33 -7.32 -58.96
C GLY A 358 99.99 -7.82 -59.51
N ARG A 359 98.91 -7.09 -59.14
CA ARG A 359 97.70 -6.74 -59.95
C ARG A 359 96.82 -7.92 -60.44
N ARG A 360 95.53 -7.80 -60.75
CA ARG A 360 94.40 -6.85 -60.70
C ARG A 360 93.20 -7.68 -61.22
N GLY A 361 91.97 -7.23 -60.97
CA GLY A 361 90.75 -7.71 -61.64
C GLY A 361 89.92 -8.55 -60.67
N ASP A 362 88.90 -8.04 -59.99
CA ASP A 362 87.67 -7.36 -60.45
C ASP A 362 86.62 -8.34 -61.00
N GLU A 363 85.38 -7.97 -60.68
CA GLU A 363 84.09 -8.47 -61.17
C GLU A 363 83.50 -9.72 -60.50
N ARG A 364 82.41 -9.51 -59.72
CA ARG A 364 80.97 -9.67 -60.10
C ARG A 364 80.55 -11.14 -59.95
N ALA A 365 79.32 -11.53 -59.63
CA ALA A 365 78.07 -10.93 -59.23
C ALA A 365 77.14 -12.14 -58.93
N GLU A 366 76.08 -11.89 -58.17
CA GLU A 366 74.74 -12.47 -58.37
C GLU A 366 74.43 -13.95 -58.12
N GLY A 367 73.30 -14.12 -57.40
CA GLY A 367 72.31 -15.19 -57.61
C GLY A 367 72.50 -16.37 -56.66
N ARG A 368 71.56 -16.71 -55.79
CA ARG A 368 70.11 -16.47 -55.73
C ARG A 368 69.61 -16.63 -54.31
#